data_AF-A0A1K1NWT5-F1
#
_entry.id   AF-A0A1K1NWT5-F1
#
_cell.length_a   1.000
_cell.length_b   1.000
_cell.length_c   1.000
_cell.angle_alpha   90.00
_cell.angle_beta   90.00
_cell.angle_gamma   90.00
#
_symmetry.space_group_name_H-M   'P 1'
#
loop_
_entity.id
_entity.type
_entity.pdbx_description
1 polymer ?
#
loop_
_entity_poly.entity_id
_entity_poly.type
_entity_poly.pdbx_seq_one_letter_code
_entity_poly.pdbx_strand_id
1 'polypeptide(L)' 'MENHSKYRVVAKAVKHNGLAGEQVYRASYRILDHIGEEIEASTGTNDFVDITSAFNEAFALGHERLRELGVDTVQ' A
#
# COMPACT_ATOMS: atom_id res chain seq x y z
N MET A 1 -5.23 28.24 7.34
CA MET A 1 -5.54 27.20 6.35
C MET A 1 -4.86 25.94 6.82
N GLU A 2 -5.61 24.97 7.32
CA GLU A 2 -5.04 23.66 7.66
C GLU A 2 -4.58 22.99 6.37
N ASN A 3 -3.39 22.40 6.39
CA ASN A 3 -2.81 21.77 5.22
C ASN A 3 -3.49 20.39 5.05
N HIS A 4 -4.67 20.38 4.40
CA HIS A 4 -5.47 19.19 4.10
C HIS A 4 -4.77 18.21 3.13
N SER A 5 -3.58 18.53 2.63
CA SER A 5 -2.85 17.78 1.60
C SER A 5 -1.94 16.66 2.15
N LYS A 6 -2.01 16.32 3.45
CA LYS A 6 -1.15 15.29 4.06
C LYS A 6 -1.76 13.91 3.96
N TYR A 7 -1.63 13.28 2.80
CA TYR A 7 -1.89 11.86 2.64
C TYR A 7 -0.77 11.00 3.22
N ARG A 8 -1.10 9.77 3.62
CA ARG A 8 -0.15 8.83 4.24
C ARG A 8 -0.32 7.43 3.66
N VAL A 9 0.79 6.75 3.38
CA VAL A 9 0.80 5.34 2.97
C VAL A 9 0.92 4.46 4.21
N VAL A 10 0.04 3.47 4.31
CA VAL A 10 0.12 2.39 5.30
C VAL A 10 0.38 1.08 4.56
N ALA A 11 1.63 0.64 4.56
CA ALA A 11 2.05 -0.63 3.97
C ALA A 11 1.87 -1.80 4.95
N LYS A 12 1.50 -2.97 4.41
CA LYS A 12 1.33 -4.22 5.15
C LYS A 12 1.77 -5.39 4.28
N ALA A 13 2.33 -6.41 4.93
CA ALA A 13 2.51 -7.73 4.35
C ALA A 13 1.44 -8.67 4.92
N VAL A 14 0.56 -9.19 4.06
CA VAL A 14 -0.56 -10.05 4.47
C VAL A 14 -0.19 -11.50 4.23
N LYS A 15 -0.14 -12.29 5.31
CA LYS A 15 0.07 -13.73 5.23
C LYS A 15 -1.12 -14.39 4.52
N HIS A 16 -0.85 -15.26 3.55
CA HIS A 16 -1.82 -16.17 2.97
C HIS A 16 -1.19 -17.54 2.68
N ASN A 17 -2.01 -18.52 2.33
CA ASN A 17 -1.54 -19.85 1.96
C ASN A 17 -1.45 -19.94 0.44
N GLY A 18 -0.29 -20.33 -0.06
CA GLY A 18 -0.05 -20.60 -1.48
C GLY A 18 -0.77 -21.86 -1.94
N LEU A 19 -0.73 -22.11 -3.24
CA LEU A 19 -1.46 -23.23 -3.87
C LEU A 19 -0.92 -24.60 -3.47
N ALA A 20 0.36 -24.70 -3.09
CA ALA A 20 0.99 -25.92 -2.60
C ALA A 20 1.00 -26.00 -1.06
N GLY A 21 0.26 -25.11 -0.37
CA GLY A 21 0.17 -25.06 1.09
C GLY A 21 1.36 -24.36 1.77
N GLU A 22 2.24 -23.74 1.00
CA GLU A 22 3.32 -22.91 1.49
C GLU A 22 2.79 -21.62 2.12
N GLN A 23 3.51 -21.12 3.12
CA GLN A 23 3.23 -19.81 3.69
C GLN A 23 3.90 -18.74 2.83
N VAL A 24 3.08 -17.83 2.31
CA VAL A 24 3.50 -16.71 1.48
C VAL A 24 2.86 -15.42 1.97
N TYR A 25 3.38 -14.29 1.51
CA TYR A 25 2.96 -12.96 1.90
C TYR A 25 2.59 -12.16 0.66
N ARG A 26 1.47 -11.44 0.71
CA ARG A 26 1.06 -10.50 -0.34
C ARG A 26 1.25 -9.07 0.13
N ALA A 27 1.77 -8.23 -0.76
CA ALA A 27 1.81 -6.80 -0.54
C ALA A 27 0.38 -6.23 -0.42
N SER A 28 0.13 -5.37 0.55
CA SER A 28 -1.13 -4.61 0.67
C SER A 28 -0.84 -3.23 1.21
N TYR A 29 -1.39 -2.20 0.57
CA TYR A 29 -1.25 -0.83 1.03
C TYR A 29 -2.60 -0.15 1.15
N ARG A 30 -2.63 0.90 1.97
CA ARG A 30 -3.75 1.84 2.06
C ARG A 30 -3.22 3.25 2.03
N ILE A 31 -3.99 4.16 1.44
CA ILE A 31 -3.74 5.58 1.49
C ILE A 31 -4.79 6.19 2.41
N LEU A 32 -4.31 6.90 3.42
CA LEU A 32 -5.14 7.63 4.35
C LEU A 32 -5.03 9.12 4.08
N ASP A 33 -6.10 9.85 4.32
CA ASP A 33 -6.10 11.30 4.26
C ASP A 33 -5.51 11.95 5.54
N HIS A 34 -5.64 13.27 5.62
CA HIS A 34 -5.13 14.06 6.74
C HIS A 34 -5.78 13.73 8.10
N ILE A 35 -7.04 13.28 8.15
CA ILE A 35 -7.72 12.86 9.39
C ILE A 35 -7.59 11.36 9.66
N GLY A 36 -7.01 10.60 8.72
CA GLY A 36 -6.78 9.17 8.84
C GLY A 36 -7.88 8.31 8.23
N GLU A 37 -8.79 8.90 7.45
CA GLU A 37 -9.79 8.16 6.70
C GLU A 37 -9.15 7.48 5.49
N GLU A 38 -9.56 6.24 5.24
CA GLU A 38 -9.11 5.47 4.09
C GLU A 38 -9.75 6.01 2.82
N ILE A 39 -8.91 6.46 1.88
CA ILE A 39 -9.36 6.95 0.58
C ILE A 39 -9.08 5.95 -0.54
N GLU A 40 -8.09 5.08 -0.36
CA GLU A 40 -7.76 4.03 -1.31
C GLU A 40 -7.09 2.85 -0.59
N ALA A 41 -7.33 1.64 -1.10
CA ALA A 41 -6.64 0.44 -0.68
C ALA A 41 -6.39 -0.46 -1.90
N SER A 42 -5.24 -1.13 -1.91
CA SER A 42 -4.93 -2.12 -2.95
C SER A 42 -4.08 -3.25 -2.38
N THR A 43 -4.11 -4.36 -3.09
CA THR A 43 -3.34 -5.57 -2.79
C THR A 43 -2.53 -5.91 -4.03
N GLY A 44 -1.22 -6.13 -3.84
CA GLY A 44 -0.33 -6.57 -4.92
C GLY A 44 -0.73 -7.93 -5.47
N THR A 45 -0.24 -8.24 -6.66
CA THR A 45 -0.55 -9.50 -7.36
C THR A 45 0.47 -10.59 -7.10
N ASN A 46 1.67 -10.22 -6.65
CA ASN A 46 2.79 -11.13 -6.45
C ASN A 46 2.81 -11.71 -5.03
N ASP A 47 3.17 -12.98 -4.93
CA ASP A 47 3.39 -13.68 -3.68
C ASP A 47 4.88 -13.71 -3.36
N PHE A 48 5.19 -13.40 -2.10
CA PHE A 48 6.55 -13.38 -1.59
C PHE A 48 6.72 -14.45 -0.53
N VAL A 49 7.87 -15.14 -0.57
CA VAL A 49 8.23 -16.14 0.44
C VAL A 49 8.57 -15.51 1.79
N ASP A 50 8.90 -14.22 1.82
CA ASP A 50 9.29 -13.50 3.02
C ASP A 50 8.46 -12.22 3.24
N ILE A 51 8.28 -11.87 4.51
CA ILE A 51 7.48 -10.72 4.94
C ILE A 51 8.07 -9.38 4.50
N THR A 52 9.40 -9.28 4.45
CA THR A 52 10.12 -8.03 4.19
C THR A 52 9.94 -7.61 2.75
N SER A 53 10.07 -8.54 1.80
CA SER A 53 9.84 -8.28 0.38
C SER A 53 8.40 -7.83 0.12
N ALA A 54 7.40 -8.53 0.69
CA ALA A 54 6.00 -8.13 0.58
C ALA A 54 5.73 -6.73 1.17
N PHE A 55 6.37 -6.39 2.29
CA PHE A 55 6.21 -5.08 2.91
C PHE A 55 6.85 -3.98 2.06
N ASN A 56 8.06 -4.21 1.56
CA ASN A 56 8.77 -3.25 0.71
C ASN A 56 8.01 -3.00 -0.60
N GLU A 57 7.47 -4.05 -1.20
CA GLU A 57 6.59 -3.94 -2.37
C GLU A 57 5.33 -3.12 -2.05
N ALA A 58 4.66 -3.41 -0.94
CA ALA A 58 3.48 -2.64 -0.51
C ALA A 58 3.80 -1.15 -0.29
N PHE A 59 4.97 -0.86 0.28
CA PHE A 59 5.43 0.51 0.48
C PHE A 59 5.71 1.21 -0.85
N ALA A 60 6.40 0.53 -1.78
CA ALA A 60 6.70 1.06 -3.11
C ALA A 60 5.42 1.37 -3.90
N LEU A 61 4.50 0.40 -3.99
CA LEU A 61 3.22 0.55 -4.69
C LEU A 61 2.38 1.69 -4.10
N GLY A 62 2.26 1.75 -2.77
CA GLY A 62 1.50 2.80 -2.12
C GLY A 62 2.12 4.19 -2.32
N HIS A 63 3.45 4.29 -2.35
CA HIS A 63 4.14 5.57 -2.61
C HIS A 63 4.04 6.02 -4.06
N GLU A 64 4.14 5.09 -5.02
CA GLU A 64 3.91 5.38 -6.44
C GLU A 64 2.49 5.90 -6.65
N ARG A 65 1.49 5.20 -6.10
CA ARG A 65 0.11 5.62 -6.19
C ARG A 65 -0.16 6.96 -5.52
N LEU A 66 0.43 7.19 -4.35
CA LEU A 66 0.32 8.48 -3.68
C LEU A 66 0.92 9.62 -4.53
N ARG A 67 2.01 9.35 -5.24
CA ARG A 67 2.61 10.32 -6.16
C ARG A 67 1.67 10.66 -7.31
N GLU A 68 0.99 9.67 -7.89
CA GLU A 68 -0.02 9.89 -8.94
C GLU A 68 -1.17 10.77 -8.44
N LEU A 69 -1.73 10.47 -7.27
CA LEU A 69 -2.78 11.30 -6.64
C LEU A 69 -2.33 12.75 -6.41
N GLY A 70 -1.06 12.95 -6.05
CA GLY A 70 -0.45 14.26 -5.90
C GLY A 70 -0.20 15.00 -7.22
N VAL A 71 -0.10 14.30 -8.35
CA VAL A 71 0.00 14.89 -9.69
C VAL A 71 -1.38 15.31 -10.19
N ASP A 72 -2.40 14.47 -10.00
CA ASP A 72 -3.78 14.73 -10.43
C ASP A 72 -4.43 15.92 -9.70
N THR A 73 -3.94 16.27 -8.50
CA THR A 73 -4.45 17.40 -7.71
C THR A 73 -3.83 18.76 -8.07
N VAL A 74 -2.83 18.81 -8.95
CA VAL A 74 -2.11 20.04 -9.35
C VAL A 74 -2.58 20.58 -10.72
N GLN A 75 -3.48 19.87 -11.41
CA GLN A 75 -4.11 20.34 -12.66
C GLN A 75 -5.34 21.21 -12.39
#